data_AF-A0A4S4LE61-F1
#
_entry.id   AF-A0A4S4LE61-F1
#
_cell.length_a   1.000
_cell.length_b   1.000
_cell.length_c   1.000
_cell.angle_alpha   90.00
_cell.angle_beta   90.00
_cell.angle_gamma   90.00
#
_symmetry.space_group_name_H-M   'P 1'
#
loop_
_entity.id
_entity.type
_entity.pdbx_description
1 polymer ?
#
loop_
_entity_poly.entity_id
_entity_poly.type
_entity_poly.pdbx_seq_one_letter_code
_entity_poly.pdbx_strand_id
1 'polypeptide(L)'
;MPQRNQHNPCPPENLLRPILTYYYNLRKSDKDIAELVAGHFDLDLYGLSPSSVKRYRNKWGLLGTRKQSHSLESIGPYVQKIRKRFPARGARKITDALWVQYRMRALRTEVHSGYINWVKIWRTNRNPRLITKYYIDAARKIRGVPLVTQSDLGSENYGIVNAHTTVRRRLDPSLTETLQHRWMRKSKNVKPEILWSILRHDFSPGFEDILQMGFDNGWYDPDNELESLVFLWLAVPWLQAELDTWVHQQNQTARRANRNKILPHGIPDLIMRRPQLFQSLDFKIIVSNEVLNEIEQEYAPPDNPVFDLVPRAFEDRARQLYTALGELDVTSESFWTVYRSLLEEFRNMPYDPEIAEAVQLAATYTNNNDNDHIPLLPLANLRQGGMVVAIDQQSTYEYVGGVEEPVLPKALASYVSVSGDGDRSESEEEMGQPEYADLTSDSDEDSGSEL
;
A
#
# COMPACT_ATOMS: atom_id res chain seq x y z
N MET A 1 20.20 -29.84 -23.93
CA MET A 1 20.05 -30.71 -22.72
C MET A 1 19.59 -32.07 -23.22
N PRO A 2 20.35 -33.16 -23.02
CA PRO A 2 19.90 -34.49 -23.46
C PRO A 2 18.59 -34.83 -22.73
N GLN A 3 17.61 -35.33 -23.47
CA GLN A 3 16.31 -35.70 -22.92
C GLN A 3 16.52 -36.81 -21.86
N ARG A 4 16.12 -36.55 -20.61
CA ARG A 4 16.17 -37.54 -19.53
C ARG A 4 15.30 -38.74 -19.93
N ASN A 5 15.93 -39.89 -20.11
CA ASN A 5 15.27 -41.16 -20.42
C ASN A 5 14.10 -41.41 -19.46
N GLN A 6 12.87 -41.44 -19.98
CA GLN A 6 11.63 -41.60 -19.21
C GLN A 6 11.46 -43.01 -18.59
N HIS A 7 12.38 -43.94 -18.86
CA HIS A 7 12.28 -45.35 -18.50
C HIS A 7 13.30 -45.83 -17.46
N ASN A 8 14.20 -44.98 -16.99
CA ASN A 8 15.17 -45.38 -15.96
C ASN A 8 14.50 -45.49 -14.59
N PRO A 9 14.84 -46.53 -13.79
CA PRO A 9 14.28 -46.71 -12.45
C PRO A 9 14.65 -45.55 -11.53
N CYS A 10 13.81 -45.29 -10.52
CA CYS A 10 14.14 -44.30 -9.49
C CYS A 10 15.36 -44.76 -8.66
N PRO A 11 16.22 -43.84 -8.20
CA PRO A 11 17.33 -44.18 -7.32
C PRO A 11 16.86 -44.95 -6.06
N PRO A 12 17.70 -45.85 -5.51
CA PRO A 12 17.38 -46.58 -4.28
C PRO A 12 16.95 -45.65 -3.15
N GLU A 13 15.84 -46.01 -2.49
CA GLU A 13 15.15 -45.15 -1.51
C GLU A 13 16.03 -44.78 -0.30
N ASN A 14 16.92 -45.68 0.12
CA ASN A 14 17.90 -45.45 1.19
C ASN A 14 18.93 -44.36 0.85
N LEU A 15 19.33 -44.24 -0.42
CA LEU A 15 20.26 -43.22 -0.88
C LEU A 15 19.54 -41.91 -1.27
N LEU A 16 18.33 -42.03 -1.80
CA LEU A 16 17.52 -40.90 -2.25
C LEU A 16 16.96 -40.08 -1.08
N ARG A 17 16.51 -40.74 -0.01
CA ARG A 17 15.79 -40.08 1.10
C ARG A 17 16.63 -39.01 1.82
N PRO A 18 17.90 -39.24 2.19
CA PRO A 18 18.71 -38.21 2.85
C PRO A 18 18.93 -36.97 1.98
N ILE A 19 19.27 -37.17 0.70
CA ILE A 19 19.60 -36.10 -0.26
C ILE A 19 18.35 -35.28 -0.60
N LEU A 20 17.23 -35.94 -0.87
CA LEU A 20 15.96 -35.26 -1.13
C LEU A 20 15.47 -34.49 0.10
N THR A 21 15.60 -35.07 1.30
CA THR A 21 15.26 -34.39 2.57
C THR A 21 16.12 -33.16 2.80
N TYR A 22 17.41 -33.20 2.45
CA TYR A 22 18.31 -32.06 2.53
C TYR A 22 17.84 -30.89 1.65
N TYR A 23 17.60 -31.13 0.35
CA TYR A 23 17.12 -30.06 -0.55
C TYR A 23 15.71 -29.58 -0.24
N TYR A 24 14.86 -30.47 0.29
CA TYR A 24 13.56 -30.10 0.84
C TYR A 24 13.70 -29.15 2.05
N ASN A 25 14.61 -29.42 2.98
CA ASN A 25 14.87 -28.56 4.15
C ASN A 25 15.41 -27.17 3.73
N LEU A 26 16.11 -27.09 2.59
CA LEU A 26 16.55 -25.85 1.95
C LEU A 26 15.44 -25.11 1.18
N ARG A 27 14.18 -25.56 1.29
CA ARG A 27 12.99 -24.97 0.65
C ARG A 27 13.04 -24.93 -0.89
N LYS A 28 13.79 -25.83 -1.54
CA LYS A 28 13.82 -25.96 -3.00
C LYS A 28 12.48 -26.50 -3.53
N SER A 29 12.09 -26.09 -4.74
CA SER A 29 10.84 -26.58 -5.36
C SER A 29 10.99 -28.02 -5.86
N ASP A 30 9.90 -28.75 -6.12
CA ASP A 30 9.98 -30.14 -6.60
C ASP A 30 10.76 -30.28 -7.91
N LYS A 31 10.70 -29.25 -8.76
CA LYS A 31 11.50 -29.17 -9.99
C LYS A 31 12.98 -29.02 -9.67
N ASP A 32 13.33 -28.05 -8.82
CA ASP A 32 14.73 -27.78 -8.47
C ASP A 32 15.33 -28.95 -7.68
N ILE A 33 14.55 -29.63 -6.83
CA ILE A 33 14.97 -30.85 -6.13
C ILE A 33 15.27 -31.96 -7.15
N ALA A 34 14.41 -32.17 -8.15
CA ALA A 34 14.65 -33.18 -9.19
C ALA A 34 15.88 -32.86 -10.07
N GLU A 35 16.21 -31.59 -10.23
CA GLU A 35 17.43 -31.15 -10.92
C GLU A 35 18.67 -31.34 -10.07
N LEU A 36 18.64 -30.90 -8.81
CA LEU A 36 19.77 -30.97 -7.89
C LEU A 36 20.11 -32.40 -7.47
N VAL A 37 19.10 -33.24 -7.20
CA VAL A 37 19.29 -34.65 -6.83
C VAL A 37 19.90 -35.45 -7.97
N ALA A 38 19.61 -35.08 -9.23
CA ALA A 38 20.17 -35.76 -10.39
C ALA A 38 21.70 -35.62 -10.49
N GLY A 39 22.29 -34.57 -9.90
CA GLY A 39 23.74 -34.43 -9.81
C GLY A 39 24.42 -35.37 -8.80
N HIS A 40 23.65 -36.15 -8.01
CA HIS A 40 24.17 -37.10 -7.02
C HIS A 40 24.09 -38.57 -7.48
N PHE A 41 23.51 -38.83 -8.65
CA PHE A 41 23.28 -40.18 -9.17
C PHE A 41 23.72 -40.28 -10.62
N ASP A 42 24.12 -41.49 -11.03
CA ASP A 42 24.41 -41.79 -12.43
C ASP A 42 23.12 -41.70 -13.26
N LEU A 43 23.11 -40.77 -14.22
CA LEU A 43 21.95 -40.44 -15.04
C LEU A 43 21.68 -41.52 -16.11
N ASP A 44 22.66 -42.35 -16.42
CA ASP A 44 22.50 -43.46 -17.36
C ASP A 44 21.77 -44.64 -16.71
N LEU A 45 21.89 -44.78 -15.38
CA LEU A 45 21.28 -45.86 -14.58
C LEU A 45 19.97 -45.45 -13.90
N TYR A 46 19.82 -44.20 -13.48
CA TYR A 46 18.68 -43.76 -12.66
C TYR A 46 17.99 -42.49 -13.16
N GLY A 47 16.67 -42.45 -13.02
CA GLY A 47 15.82 -41.33 -13.42
C GLY A 47 14.98 -40.78 -12.27
N LEU A 48 14.98 -39.46 -12.09
CA LEU A 48 14.10 -38.79 -11.12
C LEU A 48 13.40 -37.57 -11.74
N SER A 49 12.09 -37.67 -11.87
CA SER A 49 11.21 -36.59 -12.36
C SER A 49 10.64 -35.77 -11.19
N PRO A 50 10.20 -34.52 -11.43
CA PRO A 50 9.52 -33.70 -10.41
C PRO A 50 8.28 -34.41 -9.83
N SER A 51 7.55 -35.17 -10.66
CA SER A 51 6.41 -35.99 -10.22
C SER A 51 6.83 -37.11 -9.27
N SER A 52 8.00 -37.73 -9.51
CA SER A 52 8.57 -38.76 -8.62
C SER A 52 9.02 -38.14 -7.30
N VAL A 53 9.65 -36.96 -7.32
CA VAL A 53 9.99 -36.19 -6.12
C VAL A 53 8.74 -35.90 -5.29
N LYS A 54 7.67 -35.40 -5.92
CA LYS A 54 6.39 -35.14 -5.25
C LYS A 54 5.80 -36.41 -4.63
N ARG A 55 5.88 -37.55 -5.31
CA ARG A 55 5.43 -38.86 -4.80
C ARG A 55 6.23 -39.28 -3.55
N TYR A 56 7.56 -39.24 -3.62
CA TYR A 56 8.42 -39.59 -2.48
C TYR A 56 8.27 -38.61 -1.31
N ARG A 57 8.12 -37.31 -1.57
CA ARG A 57 7.81 -36.32 -0.52
C ARG A 57 6.51 -36.62 0.21
N ASN A 58 5.45 -36.98 -0.52
CA ASN A 58 4.18 -37.39 0.09
C ASN A 58 4.36 -38.69 0.90
N LYS A 59 5.07 -39.68 0.34
CA LYS A 59 5.37 -40.97 1.00
C LYS A 59 6.13 -40.78 2.32
N TRP A 60 7.03 -39.81 2.40
CA TRP A 60 7.88 -39.57 3.59
C TRP A 60 7.38 -38.44 4.50
N GLY A 61 6.17 -37.91 4.27
CA GLY A 61 5.62 -36.84 5.11
C GLY A 61 6.34 -35.49 4.96
N LEU A 62 7.10 -35.26 3.89
CA LEU A 62 7.76 -33.98 3.57
C LEU A 62 6.77 -33.02 2.91
N LEU A 63 5.71 -32.72 3.66
CA LEU A 63 4.51 -32.02 3.21
C LEU A 63 4.75 -30.52 3.04
N GLY A 64 4.29 -29.95 1.92
CA GLY A 64 4.28 -28.50 1.72
C GLY A 64 3.26 -27.80 2.63
N THR A 65 3.34 -26.46 2.72
CA THR A 65 2.51 -25.60 3.58
C THR A 65 1.02 -25.98 3.56
N ARG A 66 0.45 -26.15 2.36
CA ARG A 66 -0.99 -26.46 2.17
C ARG A 66 -1.42 -27.84 2.66
N LYS A 67 -0.50 -28.81 2.80
CA LYS A 67 -0.79 -30.17 3.28
C LYS A 67 -0.47 -30.36 4.77
N GLN A 68 0.22 -29.40 5.40
CA GLN A 68 0.51 -29.45 6.84
C GLN A 68 -0.70 -29.01 7.68
N SER A 69 -1.64 -28.25 7.10
CA SER A 69 -2.92 -27.84 7.73
C SER A 69 -2.79 -27.26 9.15
N HIS A 70 -1.69 -26.56 9.43
CA HIS A 70 -1.47 -25.95 10.74
C HIS A 70 -2.38 -24.70 10.92
N SER A 71 -3.21 -24.73 11.97
CA SER A 71 -3.96 -23.56 12.47
C SER A 71 -3.11 -22.70 13.41
N LEU A 72 -3.56 -21.49 13.73
CA LEU A 72 -2.89 -20.62 14.71
C LEU A 72 -2.73 -21.30 16.07
N GLU A 73 -3.74 -22.06 16.51
CA GLU A 73 -3.72 -22.87 17.73
C GLU A 73 -2.62 -23.92 17.72
N SER A 74 -2.39 -24.59 16.58
CA SER A 74 -1.37 -25.62 16.45
C SER A 74 0.07 -25.09 16.41
N ILE A 75 0.27 -23.83 15.97
CA ILE A 75 1.58 -23.19 15.83
C ILE A 75 1.98 -22.45 17.11
N GLY A 76 1.01 -21.91 17.85
CA GLY A 76 1.20 -21.11 19.06
C GLY A 76 2.18 -21.69 20.08
N PRO A 77 2.05 -22.96 20.51
CA PRO A 77 2.95 -23.58 21.48
C PRO A 77 4.43 -23.62 21.04
N TYR A 78 4.69 -23.71 19.74
CA TYR A 78 6.04 -23.77 19.19
C TYR A 78 6.67 -22.37 19.06
N VAL A 79 5.87 -21.37 18.72
CA VAL A 79 6.28 -19.96 18.78
C VAL A 79 6.68 -19.59 20.20
N GLN A 80 5.93 -20.04 21.21
CA GLN A 80 6.25 -19.81 22.63
C GLN A 80 7.59 -20.44 23.02
N LYS A 81 7.87 -21.69 22.60
CA LYS A 81 9.17 -22.34 22.84
C LYS A 81 10.34 -21.58 22.20
N ILE A 82 10.16 -21.06 20.98
CA ILE A 82 11.20 -20.27 20.28
C ILE A 82 11.44 -18.95 21.00
N ARG A 83 10.37 -18.25 21.40
CA ARG A 83 10.47 -16.96 22.10
C ARG A 83 11.08 -17.10 23.50
N LYS A 84 10.75 -18.15 24.23
CA LYS A 84 11.39 -18.45 25.53
C LYS A 84 12.91 -18.63 25.39
N ARG A 85 13.36 -19.20 24.28
CA ARG A 85 14.79 -19.43 24.01
C ARG A 85 15.48 -18.21 23.38
N PHE A 86 14.74 -17.39 22.62
CA PHE A 86 15.27 -16.25 21.88
C PHE A 86 14.27 -15.07 21.92
N PRO A 87 14.19 -14.33 23.03
CA PRO A 87 13.13 -13.34 23.28
C PRO A 87 13.16 -12.16 22.30
N ALA A 88 14.35 -11.73 21.86
CA ALA A 88 14.54 -10.61 20.92
C ALA A 88 14.37 -10.97 19.43
N ARG A 89 13.99 -12.22 19.07
CA ARG A 89 13.87 -12.59 17.65
C ARG A 89 12.64 -11.95 17.00
N GLY A 90 12.89 -11.16 15.95
CA GLY A 90 11.85 -10.63 15.08
C GLY A 90 11.07 -11.71 14.31
N ALA A 91 9.88 -11.36 13.84
CA ALA A 91 8.89 -12.31 13.29
C ALA A 91 9.42 -13.21 12.14
N ARG A 92 10.27 -12.67 11.25
CA ARG A 92 10.93 -13.45 10.17
C ARG A 92 11.86 -14.54 10.72
N LYS A 93 12.63 -14.21 11.75
CA LYS A 93 13.53 -15.19 12.41
C LYS A 93 12.74 -16.23 13.20
N ILE A 94 11.52 -15.90 13.67
CA ILE A 94 10.61 -16.85 14.32
C ILE A 94 10.00 -17.81 13.28
N THR A 95 9.53 -17.33 12.14
CA THR A 95 9.00 -18.22 11.07
C THR A 95 10.08 -19.13 10.50
N ASP A 96 11.33 -18.65 10.40
CA ASP A 96 12.46 -19.49 10.03
C ASP A 96 12.84 -20.48 11.13
N ALA A 97 12.77 -20.11 12.41
CA ALA A 97 12.98 -21.02 13.52
C ALA A 97 11.89 -22.09 13.62
N LEU A 98 10.62 -21.78 13.35
CA LEU A 98 9.53 -22.75 13.26
C LEU A 98 9.79 -23.81 12.19
N TRP A 99 10.35 -23.39 11.06
CA TRP A 99 10.74 -24.29 9.98
C TRP A 99 11.96 -25.15 10.34
N VAL A 100 13.01 -24.53 10.88
CA VAL A 100 14.29 -25.20 11.17
C VAL A 100 14.17 -26.15 12.37
N GLN A 101 13.38 -25.80 13.39
CA GLN A 101 13.30 -26.56 14.64
C GLN A 101 12.08 -27.49 14.71
N TYR A 102 10.96 -27.08 14.12
CA TYR A 102 9.69 -27.80 14.25
C TYR A 102 9.07 -28.22 12.92
N ARG A 103 9.75 -27.94 11.79
CA ARG A 103 9.29 -28.24 10.42
C ARG A 103 7.90 -27.65 10.11
N MET A 104 7.52 -26.59 10.82
CA MET A 104 6.23 -25.90 10.68
C MET A 104 6.36 -24.67 9.78
N ARG A 105 5.35 -24.42 8.94
CA ARG A 105 5.26 -23.22 8.09
C ARG A 105 4.10 -22.35 8.57
N ALA A 106 4.39 -21.12 9.00
CA ALA A 106 3.41 -20.16 9.52
C ALA A 106 3.29 -18.92 8.61
N LEU A 107 2.07 -18.42 8.38
CA LEU A 107 1.78 -17.26 7.52
C LEU A 107 1.80 -15.92 8.29
N ARG A 108 2.02 -14.84 7.53
CA ARG A 108 1.82 -13.45 7.95
C ARG A 108 0.53 -12.92 7.31
N THR A 109 -0.26 -12.12 8.03
CA THR A 109 -1.36 -11.33 7.46
C THR A 109 -0.79 -10.23 6.58
N GLU A 110 -1.14 -10.25 5.30
CA GLU A 110 -0.60 -9.40 4.24
C GLU A 110 -1.75 -8.91 3.35
N VAL A 111 -1.69 -7.67 2.84
CA VAL A 111 -2.65 -7.15 1.82
C VAL A 111 -2.76 -8.15 0.67
N HIS A 112 -3.92 -8.76 0.54
CA HIS A 112 -4.04 -10.08 -0.04
C HIS A 112 -3.97 -10.09 -1.58
N SER A 113 -4.67 -9.18 -2.25
CA SER A 113 -4.76 -9.13 -3.73
C SER A 113 -3.70 -8.26 -4.40
N GLY A 114 -3.14 -7.28 -3.68
CA GLY A 114 -2.33 -6.22 -4.30
C GLY A 114 -3.13 -5.31 -5.23
N TYR A 115 -4.47 -5.32 -5.11
CA TYR A 115 -5.35 -4.43 -5.84
C TYR A 115 -5.23 -3.00 -5.31
N ILE A 116 -5.12 -2.05 -6.23
CA ILE A 116 -5.04 -0.62 -5.94
C ILE A 116 -6.47 -0.08 -5.94
N ASN A 117 -6.95 0.35 -4.77
CA ASN A 117 -8.31 0.85 -4.61
C ASN A 117 -8.48 2.27 -5.18
N TRP A 118 -7.50 3.16 -4.93
CA TRP A 118 -7.43 4.52 -5.47
C TRP A 118 -5.99 5.02 -5.48
N VAL A 119 -5.70 5.94 -6.40
CA VAL A 119 -4.55 6.87 -6.38
C VAL A 119 -5.08 8.19 -6.93
N LYS A 120 -4.79 9.30 -6.26
CA LYS A 120 -5.36 10.61 -6.60
C LYS A 120 -4.28 11.67 -6.70
N ILE A 121 -4.39 12.51 -7.71
CA ILE A 121 -3.58 13.72 -7.90
C ILE A 121 -4.40 14.89 -7.39
N TRP A 122 -3.79 15.71 -6.54
CA TRP A 122 -4.40 16.90 -6.00
C TRP A 122 -3.32 17.92 -5.62
N ARG A 123 -3.73 19.17 -5.39
CA ARG A 123 -2.83 20.24 -4.95
C ARG A 123 -2.18 20.01 -3.58
N THR A 124 -2.79 19.18 -2.72
CA THR A 124 -2.26 18.85 -1.39
C THR A 124 -2.66 17.44 -0.97
N ASN A 125 -1.80 16.78 -0.19
CA ASN A 125 -2.03 15.46 0.41
C ASN A 125 -2.14 15.51 1.94
N ARG A 126 -2.04 16.70 2.56
CA ARG A 126 -2.02 16.86 4.03
C ARG A 126 -3.39 17.04 4.66
N ASN A 127 -4.43 17.25 3.86
CA ASN A 127 -5.78 17.52 4.36
C ASN A 127 -6.54 16.21 4.65
N PRO A 128 -6.97 15.96 5.90
CA PRO A 128 -7.62 14.71 6.26
C PRO A 128 -8.98 14.51 5.58
N ARG A 129 -9.68 15.59 5.18
CA ARG A 129 -10.97 15.49 4.48
C ARG A 129 -10.82 14.89 3.09
N LEU A 130 -9.77 15.28 2.35
CA LEU A 130 -9.46 14.71 1.03
C LEU A 130 -9.23 13.20 1.13
N ILE A 131 -8.36 12.79 2.04
CA ILE A 131 -8.00 11.39 2.24
C ILE A 131 -9.22 10.57 2.68
N THR A 132 -10.08 11.15 3.51
CA THR A 132 -11.36 10.54 3.93
C THR A 132 -12.34 10.38 2.78
N LYS A 133 -12.51 11.41 1.96
CA LYS A 133 -13.37 11.38 0.77
C LYS A 133 -12.94 10.28 -0.20
N TYR A 134 -11.63 10.18 -0.49
CA TYR A 134 -11.10 9.13 -1.36
C TYR A 134 -11.37 7.73 -0.81
N TYR A 135 -11.25 7.54 0.51
CA TYR A 135 -11.60 6.29 1.16
C TYR A 135 -13.10 5.95 1.04
N ILE A 136 -13.99 6.93 1.24
CA ILE A 136 -15.45 6.75 1.11
C ILE A 136 -15.83 6.42 -0.35
N ASP A 137 -15.27 7.14 -1.33
CA ASP A 137 -15.52 6.87 -2.75
C ASP A 137 -15.05 5.48 -3.17
N ALA A 138 -13.90 5.04 -2.65
CA ALA A 138 -13.42 3.68 -2.86
C ALA A 138 -14.33 2.64 -2.21
N ALA A 139 -14.80 2.88 -0.97
CA ALA A 139 -15.76 2.01 -0.30
C ALA A 139 -17.07 1.92 -1.08
N ARG A 140 -17.56 3.03 -1.65
CA ARG A 140 -18.75 3.08 -2.52
C ARG A 140 -18.55 2.27 -3.79
N LYS A 141 -17.42 2.45 -4.48
CA LYS A 141 -17.06 1.69 -5.70
C LYS A 141 -16.99 0.18 -5.45
N ILE A 142 -16.41 -0.22 -4.33
CA ILE A 142 -16.24 -1.62 -3.94
C ILE A 142 -17.51 -2.18 -3.28
N ARG A 143 -18.45 -1.30 -2.87
CA ARG A 143 -19.69 -1.58 -2.11
C ARG A 143 -19.43 -2.16 -0.72
N GLY A 144 -18.42 -1.64 -0.02
CA GLY A 144 -18.11 -2.02 1.35
C GLY A 144 -16.70 -1.67 1.80
N VAL A 145 -16.41 -2.03 3.04
CA VAL A 145 -15.21 -1.62 3.79
C VAL A 145 -14.40 -2.84 4.25
N PRO A 146 -13.08 -2.71 4.49
CA PRO A 146 -12.29 -3.79 5.08
C PRO A 146 -12.69 -4.07 6.54
N LEU A 147 -12.18 -5.15 7.15
CA LEU A 147 -12.36 -5.38 8.59
C LEU A 147 -11.63 -4.34 9.45
N VAL A 148 -10.43 -3.95 9.02
CA VAL A 148 -9.52 -3.05 9.75
C VAL A 148 -8.74 -2.24 8.72
N THR A 149 -8.57 -0.94 8.96
CA THR A 149 -7.67 -0.07 8.18
C THR A 149 -6.31 0.06 8.85
N GLN A 150 -5.28 0.41 8.08
CA GLN A 150 -3.90 0.56 8.59
C GLN A 150 -3.23 1.74 7.90
N SER A 151 -2.55 2.58 8.65
CA SER A 151 -1.72 3.68 8.13
C SER A 151 -0.60 4.00 9.12
N ASP A 152 0.32 4.87 8.72
CA ASP A 152 1.27 5.53 9.60
C ASP A 152 0.59 6.56 10.50
N LEU A 153 1.33 7.03 11.52
CA LEU A 153 0.85 7.92 12.57
C LEU A 153 0.77 9.39 12.10
N GLY A 154 0.07 9.62 11.01
CA GLY A 154 -0.19 10.95 10.43
C GLY A 154 -1.59 11.45 10.76
N SER A 155 -1.72 12.75 11.05
CA SER A 155 -3.01 13.39 11.34
C SER A 155 -3.93 13.46 10.12
N GLU A 156 -3.37 13.43 8.92
CA GLU A 156 -4.10 13.33 7.65
C GLU A 156 -4.96 12.05 7.57
N ASN A 157 -4.60 11.00 8.33
CA ASN A 157 -5.34 9.75 8.34
C ASN A 157 -6.50 9.72 9.34
N TYR A 158 -6.62 10.72 10.23
CA TYR A 158 -7.62 10.72 11.31
C TYR A 158 -9.05 10.62 10.80
N GLY A 159 -9.36 11.27 9.68
CA GLY A 159 -10.69 11.17 9.09
C GLY A 159 -11.02 9.76 8.56
N ILE A 160 -10.07 9.03 7.96
CA ILE A 160 -10.25 7.61 7.62
C ILE A 160 -10.50 6.79 8.87
N VAL A 161 -9.70 7.01 9.93
CA VAL A 161 -9.81 6.27 11.18
C VAL A 161 -11.20 6.46 11.80
N ASN A 162 -11.66 7.70 11.88
CA ASN A 162 -12.95 8.03 12.44
C ASN A 162 -14.09 7.47 11.58
N ALA A 163 -14.10 7.78 10.27
CA ALA A 163 -15.12 7.29 9.35
C ALA A 163 -15.22 5.75 9.37
N HIS A 164 -14.08 5.06 9.33
CA HIS A 164 -14.06 3.60 9.38
C HIS A 164 -14.57 3.06 10.71
N THR A 165 -14.15 3.65 11.83
CA THR A 165 -14.59 3.25 13.17
C THR A 165 -16.09 3.44 13.34
N THR A 166 -16.63 4.57 12.89
CA THR A 166 -18.06 4.88 12.99
C THR A 166 -18.90 3.93 12.13
N VAL A 167 -18.47 3.65 10.88
CA VAL A 167 -19.13 2.63 10.03
C VAL A 167 -19.16 1.27 10.73
N ARG A 168 -18.02 0.82 11.29
CA ARG A 168 -17.93 -0.49 11.95
C ARG A 168 -18.82 -0.57 13.18
N ARG A 169 -18.86 0.47 14.01
CA ARG A 169 -19.74 0.52 15.20
C ARG A 169 -21.21 0.55 14.86
N ARG A 170 -21.58 1.19 13.76
CA ARG A 170 -22.98 1.23 13.32
C ARG A 170 -23.45 -0.14 12.85
N LEU A 171 -22.59 -0.88 12.16
CA LEU A 171 -22.89 -2.24 11.71
C LEU A 171 -22.77 -3.28 12.83
N ASP A 172 -21.91 -3.01 13.82
CA ASP A 172 -21.72 -3.85 14.98
C ASP A 172 -21.57 -2.99 16.26
N PRO A 173 -22.68 -2.78 16.99
CA PRO A 173 -22.68 -2.01 18.22
C PRO A 173 -21.81 -2.60 19.34
N SER A 174 -21.26 -3.81 19.22
CA SER A 174 -20.37 -4.38 20.24
C SER A 174 -18.95 -3.77 20.23
N LEU A 175 -18.59 -3.01 19.19
CA LEU A 175 -17.25 -2.45 18.98
C LEU A 175 -17.05 -1.04 19.59
N THR A 176 -17.58 -0.77 20.80
CA THR A 176 -17.69 0.60 21.37
C THR A 176 -16.42 1.18 22.01
N GLU A 177 -15.42 0.36 22.33
CA GLU A 177 -14.29 0.81 23.16
C GLU A 177 -12.98 1.03 22.38
N THR A 178 -12.93 0.65 21.09
CA THR A 178 -11.69 0.72 20.30
C THR A 178 -11.89 1.37 18.93
N LEU A 179 -10.84 2.02 18.44
CA LEU A 179 -10.70 2.45 17.04
C LEU A 179 -10.56 1.23 16.15
N GLN A 180 -11.28 1.13 15.03
CA GLN A 180 -11.15 -0.01 14.10
C GLN A 180 -9.99 0.19 13.10
N HIS A 181 -8.87 0.69 13.60
CA HIS A 181 -7.71 1.11 12.81
C HIS A 181 -6.40 0.71 13.50
N ARG A 182 -5.35 0.48 12.71
CA ARG A 182 -3.99 0.26 13.24
C ARG A 182 -2.96 1.23 12.69
N TRP A 183 -2.37 1.94 13.65
CA TRP A 183 -1.16 2.71 13.45
C TRP A 183 0.06 1.80 13.26
N MET A 184 0.75 1.99 12.16
CA MET A 184 1.99 1.33 11.80
C MET A 184 3.16 2.26 12.13
N ARG A 185 3.95 1.90 13.15
CA ARG A 185 5.23 2.57 13.41
C ARG A 185 6.19 2.36 12.23
N LYS A 186 7.09 3.33 11.99
CA LYS A 186 8.08 3.36 10.90
C LYS A 186 8.70 1.97 10.68
N SER A 187 8.82 1.52 9.42
CA SER A 187 9.20 0.17 8.92
C SER A 187 8.09 -0.86 8.65
N LYS A 188 6.84 -0.60 9.03
CA LYS A 188 5.73 -1.56 8.81
C LYS A 188 4.83 -1.23 7.61
N ASN A 189 4.94 -0.04 7.00
CA ASN A 189 4.12 0.43 5.88
C ASN A 189 4.67 0.07 4.47
N VAL A 190 5.30 -1.10 4.36
CA VAL A 190 6.11 -1.50 3.19
C VAL A 190 5.33 -1.56 1.87
N LYS A 191 4.01 -1.75 1.88
CA LYS A 191 3.25 -1.99 0.63
C LYS A 191 2.85 -0.70 -0.10
N PRO A 192 2.24 0.30 0.54
CA PRO A 192 2.08 1.62 -0.05
C PRO A 192 3.42 2.19 -0.51
N GLU A 193 4.49 2.08 0.30
CA GLU A 193 5.84 2.52 -0.07
C GLU A 193 6.36 1.85 -1.36
N ILE A 194 6.20 0.52 -1.50
CA ILE A 194 6.53 -0.18 -2.75
C ILE A 194 5.69 0.32 -3.92
N LEU A 195 4.39 0.54 -3.72
CA LEU A 195 3.51 1.04 -4.79
C LEU A 195 3.96 2.44 -5.25
N TRP A 196 4.28 3.33 -4.31
CA TRP A 196 4.80 4.66 -4.61
C TRP A 196 6.13 4.60 -5.35
N SER A 197 7.02 3.69 -4.98
CA SER A 197 8.28 3.48 -5.71
C SER A 197 8.05 3.02 -7.16
N ILE A 198 7.07 2.13 -7.39
CA ILE A 198 6.72 1.70 -8.75
C ILE A 198 6.12 2.87 -9.53
N LEU A 199 5.20 3.63 -8.93
CA LEU A 199 4.59 4.80 -9.57
C LEU A 199 5.67 5.83 -9.98
N ARG A 200 6.61 6.15 -9.09
CA ARG A 200 7.72 7.08 -9.36
C ARG A 200 8.63 6.63 -10.50
N HIS A 201 8.80 5.32 -10.67
CA HIS A 201 9.63 4.77 -11.73
C HIS A 201 8.89 4.68 -13.07
N ASP A 202 7.63 4.21 -13.04
CA ASP A 202 6.89 3.85 -14.27
C ASP A 202 6.07 5.02 -14.85
N PHE A 203 5.54 5.91 -14.00
CA PHE A 203 4.59 6.95 -14.39
C PHE A 203 5.22 8.33 -14.39
N SER A 204 5.89 8.72 -13.29
CA SER A 204 6.34 10.12 -13.08
C SER A 204 7.25 10.70 -14.18
N PRO A 205 8.28 10.00 -14.69
CA PRO A 205 9.26 10.63 -15.60
C PRO A 205 8.62 11.17 -16.88
N GLY A 206 7.64 10.45 -17.45
CA GLY A 206 6.99 10.86 -18.70
C GLY A 206 6.18 12.15 -18.60
N PHE A 207 5.80 12.57 -17.39
CA PHE A 207 5.06 13.82 -17.16
C PHE A 207 5.95 14.91 -16.57
N GLU A 208 6.90 14.55 -15.69
CA GLU A 208 7.86 15.50 -15.11
C GLU A 208 8.66 16.22 -16.20
N ASP A 209 9.12 15.51 -17.25
CA ASP A 209 9.84 16.13 -18.37
C ASP A 209 8.97 17.15 -19.13
N ILE A 210 7.68 16.83 -19.35
CA ILE A 210 6.73 17.72 -20.01
C ILE A 210 6.51 18.97 -19.15
N LEU A 211 6.31 18.79 -17.85
CA LEU A 211 6.04 19.90 -16.93
C LEU A 211 7.27 20.80 -16.74
N GLN A 212 8.45 20.20 -16.62
CA GLN A 212 9.73 20.92 -16.49
C GLN A 212 9.99 21.77 -17.74
N MET A 213 9.68 21.27 -18.93
CA MET A 213 9.82 22.04 -20.18
C MET A 213 9.05 23.37 -20.14
N GLY A 214 7.85 23.43 -19.58
CA GLY A 214 7.10 24.69 -19.52
C GLY A 214 7.67 25.68 -18.49
N PHE A 215 8.26 25.18 -17.42
CA PHE A 215 8.99 26.01 -16.46
C PHE A 215 10.27 26.58 -17.08
N ASP A 216 11.08 25.73 -17.71
CA ASP A 216 12.35 26.12 -18.33
C ASP A 216 12.18 27.13 -19.47
N ASN A 217 11.05 27.05 -20.19
CA ASN A 217 10.71 28.01 -21.25
C ASN A 217 10.00 29.28 -20.73
N GLY A 218 9.80 29.42 -19.41
CA GLY A 218 9.15 30.58 -18.80
C GLY A 218 7.66 30.71 -19.17
N TRP A 219 6.98 29.60 -19.48
CA TRP A 219 5.54 29.61 -19.78
C TRP A 219 4.68 29.56 -18.53
N TYR A 220 5.23 29.06 -17.42
CA TYR A 220 4.55 28.88 -16.15
C TYR A 220 5.41 29.42 -15.01
N ASP A 221 4.85 30.35 -14.26
CA ASP A 221 5.39 30.85 -13.00
C ASP A 221 4.57 30.31 -11.80
N PRO A 222 5.15 29.45 -10.95
CA PRO A 222 4.45 28.93 -9.77
C PRO A 222 4.12 30.01 -8.73
N ASP A 223 4.85 31.12 -8.70
CA ASP A 223 4.62 32.22 -7.77
C ASP A 223 3.48 33.15 -8.23
N ASN A 224 2.95 32.94 -9.44
CA ASN A 224 1.78 33.63 -9.96
C ASN A 224 0.51 32.80 -9.72
N GLU A 225 -0.39 33.28 -8.86
CA GLU A 225 -1.62 32.53 -8.54
C GLU A 225 -2.54 32.29 -9.73
N LEU A 226 -2.63 33.23 -10.68
CA LEU A 226 -3.47 33.04 -11.86
C LEU A 226 -2.93 31.88 -12.71
N GLU A 227 -1.64 31.88 -12.96
CA GLU A 227 -0.96 30.83 -13.72
C GLU A 227 -1.08 29.48 -13.02
N SER A 228 -0.88 29.46 -11.70
CA SER A 228 -1.05 28.28 -10.87
C SER A 228 -2.48 27.73 -10.89
N LEU A 229 -3.50 28.59 -10.89
CA LEU A 229 -4.90 28.16 -10.98
C LEU A 229 -5.25 27.60 -12.37
N VAL A 230 -4.83 28.26 -13.45
CA VAL A 230 -5.02 27.74 -14.81
C VAL A 230 -4.31 26.40 -14.97
N PHE A 231 -3.08 26.31 -14.44
CA PHE A 231 -2.28 25.10 -14.48
C PHE A 231 -2.96 23.96 -13.73
N LEU A 232 -3.40 24.17 -12.48
CA LEU A 232 -4.09 23.16 -11.69
C LEU A 232 -5.37 22.68 -12.38
N TRP A 233 -6.20 23.62 -12.86
CA TRP A 233 -7.47 23.32 -13.51
C TRP A 233 -7.31 22.45 -14.76
N LEU A 234 -6.24 22.65 -15.53
CA LEU A 234 -5.98 21.89 -16.75
C LEU A 234 -5.18 20.59 -16.48
N ALA A 235 -4.11 20.68 -15.69
CA ALA A 235 -3.16 19.60 -15.48
C ALA A 235 -3.72 18.48 -14.61
N VAL A 236 -4.43 18.81 -13.52
CA VAL A 236 -4.89 17.78 -12.56
C VAL A 236 -5.89 16.82 -13.20
N PRO A 237 -6.95 17.26 -13.93
CA PRO A 237 -7.85 16.33 -14.61
C PRO A 237 -7.16 15.46 -15.66
N TRP A 238 -6.26 16.06 -16.46
CA TRP A 238 -5.49 15.34 -17.47
C TRP A 238 -4.59 14.26 -16.84
N LEU A 239 -3.74 14.64 -15.88
CA LEU A 239 -2.85 13.70 -15.20
C LEU A 239 -3.63 12.64 -14.42
N GLN A 240 -4.79 12.98 -13.86
CA GLN A 240 -5.64 12.02 -13.17
C GLN A 240 -6.21 10.96 -14.14
N ALA A 241 -6.58 11.34 -15.36
CA ALA A 241 -7.05 10.40 -16.38
C ALA A 241 -5.95 9.42 -16.82
N GLU A 242 -4.73 9.92 -17.00
CA GLU A 242 -3.54 9.10 -17.29
C GLU A 242 -3.22 8.16 -16.12
N LEU A 243 -3.28 8.67 -14.90
CA LEU A 243 -3.06 7.89 -13.68
C LEU A 243 -4.12 6.80 -13.51
N ASP A 244 -5.39 7.09 -13.78
CA ASP A 244 -6.49 6.11 -13.72
C ASP A 244 -6.27 4.99 -14.74
N THR A 245 -5.77 5.32 -15.93
CA THR A 245 -5.36 4.34 -16.95
C THR A 245 -4.22 3.46 -16.45
N TRP A 246 -3.19 4.06 -15.84
CA TRP A 246 -2.08 3.32 -15.24
C TRP A 246 -2.56 2.39 -14.12
N VAL A 247 -3.42 2.88 -13.20
CA VAL A 247 -3.99 2.06 -12.12
C VAL A 247 -4.81 0.89 -12.68
N HIS A 248 -5.58 1.13 -13.75
CA HIS A 248 -6.32 0.08 -14.43
C HIS A 248 -5.40 -1.01 -14.97
N GLN A 249 -4.33 -0.62 -15.67
CA GLN A 249 -3.32 -1.54 -16.19
C GLN A 249 -2.66 -2.35 -15.07
N GLN A 250 -2.27 -1.71 -13.96
CA GLN A 250 -1.67 -2.38 -12.80
C GLN A 250 -2.62 -3.41 -12.17
N ASN A 251 -3.92 -3.09 -12.11
CA ASN A 251 -4.93 -4.00 -11.56
C ASN A 251 -5.29 -5.15 -12.52
N GLN A 252 -5.11 -4.98 -13.83
CA GLN A 252 -5.34 -6.00 -14.85
C GLN A 252 -4.12 -6.85 -15.19
N THR A 253 -2.91 -6.39 -14.86
CA THR A 253 -1.67 -7.11 -15.18
C THR A 253 -1.32 -8.09 -14.07
N ALA A 254 -1.08 -9.34 -14.45
CA ALA A 254 -0.62 -10.35 -13.49
C ALA A 254 0.79 -10.00 -12.99
N ARG A 255 0.95 -9.89 -11.67
CA ARG A 255 2.28 -9.65 -11.08
C ARG A 255 3.16 -10.90 -11.25
N ARG A 256 4.45 -10.69 -11.50
CA ARG A 256 5.44 -11.78 -11.63
C ARG A 256 5.33 -12.72 -10.43
N ALA A 257 5.02 -14.00 -10.71
CA ALA A 257 4.91 -15.01 -9.68
C ALA A 257 6.26 -15.18 -8.97
N ASN A 258 6.26 -15.03 -7.64
CA ASN A 258 7.43 -15.28 -6.81
C ASN A 258 7.16 -16.50 -5.94
N ARG A 259 7.90 -17.58 -6.19
CA ARG A 259 7.75 -18.87 -5.48
C ARG A 259 7.95 -18.77 -3.96
N ASN A 260 8.59 -17.69 -3.49
CA ASN A 260 8.83 -17.43 -2.07
C ASN A 260 7.70 -16.64 -1.40
N LYS A 261 6.73 -16.12 -2.18
CA LYS A 261 5.56 -15.41 -1.66
C LYS A 261 4.38 -16.37 -1.58
N ILE A 262 3.69 -16.36 -0.43
CA ILE A 262 2.51 -17.21 -0.18
C ILE A 262 1.21 -16.51 -0.64
N LEU A 263 1.29 -15.22 -0.98
CA LEU A 263 0.18 -14.46 -1.57
C LEU A 263 -0.31 -15.08 -2.88
N PRO A 264 -1.61 -14.91 -3.20
CA PRO A 264 -2.17 -15.35 -4.47
C PRO A 264 -1.39 -14.75 -5.64
N HIS A 265 -1.10 -15.59 -6.62
CA HIS A 265 -0.48 -15.18 -7.87
C HIS A 265 -1.57 -15.02 -8.93
N GLY A 266 -1.57 -13.90 -9.64
CA GLY A 266 -2.55 -13.64 -10.68
C GLY A 266 -2.82 -12.15 -10.84
N ILE A 267 -3.89 -11.87 -11.58
CA ILE A 267 -4.38 -10.52 -11.83
C ILE A 267 -5.05 -9.99 -10.55
N PRO A 268 -4.62 -8.85 -9.98
CA PRO A 268 -5.18 -8.29 -8.75
C PRO A 268 -6.71 -8.15 -8.76
N ASP A 269 -7.29 -7.66 -9.86
CA ASP A 269 -8.74 -7.52 -10.01
C ASP A 269 -9.47 -8.87 -9.90
N LEU A 270 -8.95 -9.92 -10.54
CA LEU A 270 -9.52 -11.27 -10.48
C LEU A 270 -9.40 -11.87 -9.08
N ILE A 271 -8.27 -11.65 -8.40
CA ILE A 271 -8.06 -12.10 -7.02
C ILE A 271 -9.03 -11.42 -6.06
N MET A 272 -9.29 -10.12 -6.26
CA MET A 272 -10.22 -9.36 -5.43
C MET A 272 -11.67 -9.79 -5.68
N ARG A 273 -12.10 -9.93 -6.94
CA ARG A 273 -13.51 -10.25 -7.28
C ARG A 273 -13.88 -11.71 -7.11
N ARG A 274 -12.92 -12.62 -7.28
CA ARG A 274 -13.13 -14.08 -7.18
C ARG A 274 -12.05 -14.74 -6.32
N PRO A 275 -11.95 -14.39 -5.03
CA PRO A 275 -10.92 -14.91 -4.14
C PRO A 275 -10.96 -16.44 -4.00
N GLN A 276 -12.13 -17.07 -4.22
CA GLN A 276 -12.31 -18.52 -4.17
C GLN A 276 -11.44 -19.25 -5.21
N LEU A 277 -11.18 -18.63 -6.37
CA LEU A 277 -10.29 -19.19 -7.41
C LEU A 277 -8.83 -19.29 -6.93
N PHE A 278 -8.47 -18.50 -5.91
CA PHE A 278 -7.12 -18.43 -5.35
C PHE A 278 -7.01 -19.04 -3.96
N GLN A 279 -8.04 -19.77 -3.51
CA GLN A 279 -8.13 -20.39 -2.18
C GLN A 279 -8.13 -19.35 -1.06
N SER A 280 -8.85 -18.25 -1.29
CA SER A 280 -8.89 -17.10 -0.41
C SER A 280 -10.31 -16.74 -0.04
N LEU A 281 -10.47 -16.06 1.09
CA LEU A 281 -11.75 -15.59 1.60
C LEU A 281 -11.88 -14.08 1.39
N ASP A 282 -13.11 -13.64 1.14
CA ASP A 282 -13.46 -12.23 1.16
C ASP A 282 -13.90 -11.85 2.58
N PHE A 283 -13.21 -10.88 3.16
CA PHE A 283 -13.52 -10.33 4.49
C PHE A 283 -14.13 -8.93 4.41
N LYS A 284 -14.52 -8.49 3.22
CA LYS A 284 -15.18 -7.23 3.02
C LYS A 284 -16.53 -7.21 3.75
N ILE A 285 -16.80 -6.13 4.46
CA ILE A 285 -18.10 -5.86 5.07
C ILE A 285 -18.92 -5.04 4.09
N ILE A 286 -20.11 -5.54 3.74
CA ILE A 286 -21.03 -4.82 2.87
C ILE A 286 -21.62 -3.64 3.63
N VAL A 287 -21.57 -2.46 3.02
CA VAL A 287 -22.09 -1.21 3.60
C VAL A 287 -23.06 -0.60 2.59
N SER A 288 -24.19 -0.10 3.08
CA SER A 288 -25.18 0.57 2.24
C SER A 288 -24.74 2.00 1.90
N ASN A 289 -25.25 2.56 0.80
CA ASN A 289 -24.87 3.91 0.38
C ASN A 289 -25.39 4.96 1.34
N GLU A 290 -26.51 4.72 2.03
CA GLU A 290 -27.08 5.63 3.02
C GLU A 290 -26.12 5.84 4.18
N VAL A 291 -25.55 4.75 4.71
CA VAL A 291 -24.53 4.84 5.77
C VAL A 291 -23.29 5.58 5.28
N LEU A 292 -22.84 5.33 4.04
CA LEU A 292 -21.69 6.03 3.49
C LEU A 292 -21.96 7.53 3.30
N ASN A 293 -23.17 7.93 2.89
CA ASN A 293 -23.55 9.34 2.72
C ASN A 293 -23.61 10.08 4.05
N GLU A 294 -24.13 9.45 5.11
CA GLU A 294 -24.13 10.05 6.46
C GLU A 294 -22.71 10.29 6.98
N ILE A 295 -21.82 9.30 6.80
CA ILE A 295 -20.42 9.37 7.22
C ILE A 295 -19.64 10.39 6.39
N GLU A 296 -19.96 10.49 5.09
CA GLU A 296 -19.43 11.53 4.23
C GLU A 296 -19.85 12.92 4.71
N GLN A 297 -21.14 13.12 5.02
CA GLN A 297 -21.61 14.40 5.54
C GLN A 297 -20.91 14.80 6.85
N GLU A 298 -20.59 13.84 7.71
CA GLU A 298 -19.92 14.07 9.00
C GLU A 298 -18.43 14.41 8.84
N TYR A 299 -17.67 13.61 8.09
CA TYR A 299 -16.21 13.70 8.05
C TYR A 299 -15.66 14.38 6.78
N ALA A 300 -16.39 14.35 5.68
CA ALA A 300 -15.98 14.85 4.37
C ALA A 300 -17.16 15.48 3.60
N PRO A 301 -17.79 16.54 4.15
CA PRO A 301 -19.03 17.10 3.60
C PRO A 301 -18.80 17.59 2.16
N PRO A 302 -19.61 17.16 1.16
CA PRO A 302 -19.36 17.45 -0.25
C PRO A 302 -19.25 18.94 -0.61
N ASP A 303 -19.91 19.80 0.17
CA ASP A 303 -19.90 21.25 -0.02
C ASP A 303 -18.63 21.94 0.50
N ASN A 304 -17.68 21.19 1.09
CA ASN A 304 -16.45 21.79 1.61
C ASN A 304 -15.53 22.26 0.45
N PRO A 305 -15.06 23.52 0.48
CA PRO A 305 -14.18 24.09 -0.55
C PRO A 305 -12.89 23.30 -0.81
N VAL A 306 -12.43 22.45 0.12
CA VAL A 306 -11.25 21.59 -0.08
C VAL A 306 -11.41 20.65 -1.28
N PHE A 307 -12.64 20.31 -1.64
CA PHE A 307 -12.97 19.46 -2.78
C PHE A 307 -13.04 20.22 -4.10
N ASP A 308 -13.04 21.55 -4.05
CA ASP A 308 -12.95 22.40 -5.22
C ASP A 308 -11.46 22.51 -5.61
N LEU A 309 -11.09 22.03 -6.80
CA LEU A 309 -9.71 22.04 -7.28
C LEU A 309 -9.17 23.47 -7.40
N VAL A 310 -10.05 24.34 -7.90
CA VAL A 310 -9.90 25.79 -8.00
C VAL A 310 -11.19 26.43 -7.46
N PRO A 311 -11.17 27.68 -7.02
CA PRO A 311 -12.38 28.37 -6.57
C PRO A 311 -13.50 28.31 -7.61
N ARG A 312 -14.76 28.16 -7.18
CA ARG A 312 -15.91 27.93 -8.08
C ARG A 312 -16.09 29.02 -9.13
N ALA A 313 -15.97 30.29 -8.74
CA ALA A 313 -16.04 31.41 -9.69
C ALA A 313 -14.95 31.32 -10.78
N PHE A 314 -13.75 30.87 -10.39
CA PHE A 314 -12.66 30.63 -11.33
C PHE A 314 -12.96 29.44 -12.25
N GLU A 315 -13.49 28.33 -11.71
CA GLU A 315 -13.88 27.16 -12.51
C GLU A 315 -14.94 27.52 -13.57
N ASP A 316 -16.00 28.22 -13.17
CA ASP A 316 -17.09 28.62 -14.07
C ASP A 316 -16.55 29.47 -15.22
N ARG A 317 -15.61 30.37 -14.92
CA ARG A 317 -14.98 31.19 -15.95
C ARG A 317 -14.03 30.39 -16.83
N ALA A 318 -13.17 29.56 -16.25
CA ALA A 318 -12.25 28.70 -16.99
C ALA A 318 -13.00 27.82 -17.98
N ARG A 319 -14.14 27.25 -17.55
CA ARG A 319 -15.02 26.46 -18.40
C ARG A 319 -15.60 27.25 -19.57
N GLN A 320 -16.08 28.48 -19.34
CA GLN A 320 -16.59 29.34 -20.42
C GLN A 320 -15.51 29.66 -21.46
N LEU A 321 -14.31 30.04 -21.02
CA LEU A 321 -13.19 30.36 -21.90
C LEU A 321 -12.72 29.12 -22.68
N TYR A 322 -12.64 27.98 -22.00
CA TYR A 322 -12.25 26.71 -22.62
C TYR A 322 -13.25 26.22 -23.68
N THR A 323 -14.56 26.36 -23.42
CA THR A 323 -15.60 26.07 -24.42
C THR A 323 -15.52 27.05 -25.60
N ALA A 324 -15.19 28.32 -25.37
CA ALA A 324 -14.98 29.30 -26.45
C ALA A 324 -13.75 28.95 -27.33
N LEU A 325 -12.72 28.32 -26.76
CA LEU A 325 -11.56 27.79 -27.47
C LEU A 325 -11.83 26.47 -28.22
N GLY A 326 -13.04 25.92 -28.12
CA GLY A 326 -13.44 24.71 -28.83
C GLY A 326 -13.08 23.40 -28.12
N GLU A 327 -12.85 23.43 -26.81
CA GLU A 327 -12.64 22.24 -25.97
C GLU A 327 -11.51 21.32 -26.49
N LEU A 328 -10.35 21.92 -26.77
CA LEU A 328 -9.20 21.24 -27.33
C LEU A 328 -8.76 20.03 -26.49
N ASP A 329 -8.56 18.87 -27.10
CA ASP A 329 -8.10 17.69 -26.37
C ASP A 329 -6.74 17.92 -25.70
N VAL A 330 -6.68 17.69 -24.39
CA VAL A 330 -5.45 17.82 -23.58
C VAL A 330 -4.69 16.50 -23.62
N THR A 331 -3.51 16.52 -24.23
CA THR A 331 -2.59 15.40 -24.36
C THR A 331 -1.18 15.83 -23.96
N SER A 332 -0.24 14.89 -23.88
CA SER A 332 1.17 15.20 -23.61
C SER A 332 1.78 16.18 -24.62
N GLU A 333 1.32 16.18 -25.87
CA GLU A 333 1.84 17.07 -26.92
C GLU A 333 1.10 18.42 -26.95
N SER A 334 -0.20 18.43 -26.66
CA SER A 334 -1.03 19.64 -26.75
C SER A 334 -1.12 20.42 -25.44
N PHE A 335 -0.76 19.85 -24.29
CA PHE A 335 -0.96 20.43 -22.96
C PHE A 335 -0.54 21.91 -22.88
N TRP A 336 0.71 22.23 -23.22
CA TRP A 336 1.22 23.60 -23.14
C TRP A 336 0.57 24.56 -24.14
N THR A 337 0.17 24.08 -25.33
CA THR A 337 -0.53 24.91 -26.30
C THR A 337 -1.91 25.33 -25.80
N VAL A 338 -2.64 24.39 -25.18
CA VAL A 338 -3.96 24.63 -24.59
C VAL A 338 -3.83 25.51 -23.36
N TYR A 339 -2.89 25.21 -22.46
CA TYR A 339 -2.60 26.02 -21.27
C TYR A 339 -2.33 27.48 -21.65
N ARG A 340 -1.43 27.72 -22.61
CA ARG A 340 -1.07 29.08 -23.02
C ARG A 340 -2.24 29.82 -23.66
N SER A 341 -3.02 29.15 -24.51
CA SER A 341 -4.20 29.75 -25.13
C SER A 341 -5.22 30.17 -24.07
N LEU A 342 -5.48 29.29 -23.10
CA LEU A 342 -6.40 29.57 -21.99
C LEU A 342 -5.88 30.71 -21.10
N LEU A 343 -4.58 30.73 -20.79
CA LEU A 343 -3.96 31.79 -20.00
C LEU A 343 -4.00 33.15 -20.71
N GLU A 344 -3.79 33.18 -22.02
CA GLU A 344 -3.90 34.41 -22.83
C GLU A 344 -5.34 34.95 -22.80
N GLU A 345 -6.36 34.10 -22.88
CA GLU A 345 -7.77 34.51 -22.73
C GLU A 345 -8.05 35.10 -21.34
N PHE A 346 -7.51 34.51 -20.28
CA PHE A 346 -7.62 35.08 -18.93
C PHE A 346 -6.93 36.43 -18.80
N ARG A 347 -5.75 36.62 -19.41
CA ARG A 347 -5.00 37.89 -19.39
C ARG A 347 -5.66 38.99 -20.22
N ASN A 348 -6.35 38.63 -21.30
CA ASN A 348 -7.05 39.57 -22.19
C ASN A 348 -8.47 39.91 -21.71
N MET A 349 -8.96 39.21 -20.69
CA MET A 349 -10.29 39.44 -20.12
C MET A 349 -10.37 40.81 -19.43
N PRO A 350 -11.51 41.53 -19.51
CA PRO A 350 -11.77 42.67 -18.64
C PRO A 350 -11.65 42.31 -17.16
N TYR A 351 -11.21 43.25 -16.33
CA TYR A 351 -11.12 43.04 -14.89
C TYR A 351 -12.46 42.58 -14.32
N ASP A 352 -12.42 41.43 -13.62
CA ASP A 352 -13.56 40.85 -12.94
C ASP A 352 -13.25 40.78 -11.43
N PRO A 353 -13.99 41.52 -10.59
CA PRO A 353 -13.73 41.54 -9.16
C PRO A 353 -13.94 40.17 -8.49
N GLU A 354 -14.85 39.34 -9.00
CA GLU A 354 -15.15 38.02 -8.42
C GLU A 354 -14.00 37.04 -8.67
N ILE A 355 -13.39 37.10 -9.87
CA ILE A 355 -12.20 36.32 -10.21
C ILE A 355 -10.99 36.81 -9.44
N ALA A 356 -10.81 38.13 -9.31
CA ALA A 356 -9.70 38.69 -8.55
C ALA A 356 -9.75 38.27 -7.06
N GLU A 357 -10.94 38.29 -6.46
CA GLU A 357 -11.15 37.79 -5.10
C GLU A 357 -10.89 36.27 -5.02
N ALA A 358 -11.38 35.49 -5.98
CA ALA A 358 -11.12 34.05 -6.04
C ALA A 358 -9.63 33.71 -6.11
N VAL A 359 -8.86 34.43 -6.94
CA VAL A 359 -7.40 34.26 -7.06
C VAL A 359 -6.71 34.58 -5.72
N GLN A 360 -7.10 35.66 -5.04
CA GLN A 360 -6.55 36.01 -3.72
C GLN A 360 -6.93 34.99 -2.64
N LEU A 361 -8.14 34.44 -2.69
CA LEU A 361 -8.61 33.43 -1.76
C LEU A 361 -7.84 32.10 -1.95
N ALA A 362 -7.54 31.74 -3.19
CA ALA A 362 -6.72 30.56 -3.49
C ALA A 362 -5.31 30.65 -2.88
N ALA A 363 -4.74 31.86 -2.85
CA ALA A 363 -3.45 32.16 -2.20
C ALA A 363 -3.48 31.93 -0.69
N THR A 364 -4.64 32.03 -0.04
CA THR A 364 -4.79 31.82 1.41
C THR A 364 -5.01 30.35 1.78
N TYR A 365 -5.64 29.55 0.92
CA TYR A 365 -5.86 28.11 1.17
C TYR A 365 -4.59 27.23 1.09
N THR A 366 -3.48 27.74 0.53
CA THR A 366 -2.19 27.02 0.48
C THR A 366 -1.57 26.86 1.87
N ASN A 367 -1.95 27.73 2.81
CA ASN A 367 -1.55 27.66 4.21
C ASN A 367 -2.61 26.92 5.02
N ASN A 368 -2.17 25.89 5.76
CA ASN A 368 -2.99 25.03 6.64
C ASN A 368 -4.14 25.79 7.31
N ASN A 369 -5.36 25.66 6.78
CA ASN A 369 -6.54 26.21 7.44
C ASN A 369 -6.90 25.30 8.62
N ASP A 370 -6.83 25.84 9.84
CA ASP A 370 -7.19 25.12 11.08
C ASP A 370 -8.62 24.52 11.04
N ASN A 371 -9.49 25.04 10.16
CA ASN A 371 -10.87 24.60 9.97
C ASN A 371 -11.04 23.18 9.38
N ASP A 372 -10.00 22.61 8.77
CA ASP A 372 -10.05 21.26 8.21
C ASP A 372 -9.44 20.19 9.13
N HIS A 373 -9.10 20.57 10.36
CA HIS A 373 -8.64 19.62 11.37
C HIS A 373 -9.78 18.67 11.79
N ILE A 374 -9.57 17.37 11.61
CA ILE A 374 -10.45 16.32 12.14
C ILE A 374 -9.82 15.75 13.40
N PRO A 375 -10.38 16.00 14.60
CA PRO A 375 -9.87 15.39 15.82
C PRO A 375 -10.11 13.88 15.80
N LEU A 376 -9.13 13.12 16.25
CA LEU A 376 -9.28 11.67 16.41
C LEU A 376 -10.35 11.36 17.47
N LEU A 377 -11.21 10.39 17.21
CA LEU A 377 -12.19 9.95 18.21
C LEU A 377 -11.49 9.52 19.51
N PRO A 378 -12.03 9.87 20.70
CA PRO A 378 -11.39 9.62 21.99
C PRO A 378 -11.56 8.16 22.43
N LEU A 379 -11.01 7.25 21.64
CA LEU A 379 -11.16 5.80 21.78
C LEU A 379 -9.79 5.13 21.89
N ALA A 380 -9.75 3.97 22.54
CA ALA A 380 -8.50 3.24 22.67
C ALA A 380 -8.03 2.70 21.30
N ASN A 381 -6.71 2.70 21.08
CA ASN A 381 -6.12 2.05 19.91
C ASN A 381 -6.45 0.55 19.90
N LEU A 382 -6.81 0.00 18.74
CA LEU A 382 -6.98 -1.45 18.59
C LEU A 382 -5.66 -2.17 18.76
N ARG A 383 -5.57 -2.93 19.86
CA ARG A 383 -4.42 -3.76 20.20
C ARG A 383 -4.64 -5.20 19.73
N GLN A 384 -3.55 -5.94 19.67
CA GLN A 384 -3.60 -7.38 19.45
C GLN A 384 -4.45 -8.07 20.54
N GLY A 385 -5.25 -9.05 20.15
CA GLY A 385 -6.25 -9.70 21.00
C GLY A 385 -7.57 -8.93 21.09
N GLY A 386 -7.65 -7.71 20.53
CA GLY A 386 -8.91 -6.98 20.43
C GLY A 386 -9.93 -7.73 19.57
N MET A 387 -11.22 -7.61 19.90
CA MET A 387 -12.28 -8.16 19.06
C MET A 387 -12.37 -7.36 17.76
N VAL A 388 -12.35 -8.06 16.63
CA VAL A 388 -12.48 -7.45 15.28
C VAL A 388 -13.74 -7.91 14.55
N VAL A 389 -14.45 -8.93 15.07
CA VAL A 389 -15.71 -9.56 14.63
C VAL A 389 -15.94 -9.61 13.10
N ALA A 390 -15.97 -10.84 12.58
CA ALA A 390 -16.38 -11.15 11.20
C ALA A 390 -17.92 -11.22 11.08
N ILE A 391 -18.39 -11.41 9.85
CA ILE A 391 -19.80 -11.27 9.38
C ILE A 391 -20.83 -12.14 10.15
N ASP A 392 -20.40 -13.13 10.94
CA ASP A 392 -21.30 -13.93 11.77
C ASP A 392 -21.24 -13.50 13.25
N GLN A 393 -22.41 -13.25 13.85
CA GLN A 393 -22.56 -12.83 15.25
C GLN A 393 -22.27 -13.96 16.27
N GLN A 394 -21.78 -15.12 15.81
CA GLN A 394 -21.50 -16.30 16.64
C GLN A 394 -20.00 -16.63 16.73
N SER A 395 -19.16 -15.87 16.05
CA SER A 395 -17.76 -16.22 15.88
C SER A 395 -16.85 -15.58 16.94
N THR A 396 -16.03 -16.43 17.56
CA THR A 396 -15.04 -16.08 18.59
C THR A 396 -13.69 -15.65 18.01
N TYR A 397 -13.69 -14.96 16.85
CA TYR A 397 -12.44 -14.57 16.20
C TYR A 397 -11.80 -13.35 16.88
N GLU A 398 -10.72 -13.59 17.61
CA GLU A 398 -9.84 -12.56 18.15
C GLU A 398 -8.84 -12.07 17.09
N TYR A 399 -8.50 -10.78 17.14
CA TYR A 399 -7.52 -10.21 16.22
C TYR A 399 -6.08 -10.57 16.62
N VAL A 400 -5.42 -11.41 15.82
CA VAL A 400 -4.11 -12.01 16.21
C VAL A 400 -2.88 -11.29 15.62
N GLY A 401 -3.02 -10.07 15.08
CA GLY A 401 -1.94 -9.41 14.34
C GLY A 401 -0.95 -8.56 15.17
N GLY A 402 0.36 -8.71 14.88
CA GLY A 402 1.46 -7.74 15.08
C GLY A 402 1.77 -7.28 16.52
N VAL A 403 2.78 -7.88 17.16
CA VAL A 403 3.16 -7.67 18.59
C VAL A 403 4.29 -6.64 18.75
N GLU A 404 4.15 -5.69 19.68
CA GLU A 404 5.28 -5.06 20.38
C GLU A 404 5.35 -5.60 21.82
N GLU A 405 4.25 -5.67 22.59
CA GLU A 405 4.17 -6.37 23.89
C GLU A 405 2.72 -6.79 24.20
N PRO A 406 2.41 -8.07 24.49
CA PRO A 406 1.04 -8.54 24.69
C PRO A 406 0.60 -8.55 26.17
N VAL A 407 -0.62 -8.08 26.46
CA VAL A 407 -1.31 -8.32 27.73
C VAL A 407 -2.08 -9.63 27.61
N LEU A 408 -1.85 -10.57 28.54
CA LEU A 408 -2.38 -11.94 28.52
C LEU A 408 -3.70 -12.09 29.32
N PRO A 409 -4.52 -13.13 29.07
CA PRO A 409 -5.73 -13.44 29.84
C PRO A 409 -5.49 -13.69 31.34
N LYS A 410 -6.50 -13.45 32.20
CA LYS A 410 -6.40 -13.48 33.69
C LYS A 410 -5.72 -14.70 34.31
N ALA A 411 -5.79 -15.88 33.70
CA ALA A 411 -5.07 -17.08 34.16
C ALA A 411 -3.54 -16.96 34.09
N LEU A 412 -3.04 -15.99 33.31
CA LEU A 412 -1.63 -15.69 33.09
C LEU A 412 -1.19 -14.37 33.74
N ALA A 413 -2.10 -13.69 34.48
CA ALA A 413 -1.80 -12.42 35.14
C ALA A 413 -0.84 -12.55 36.34
N SER A 414 -0.69 -13.75 36.92
CA SER A 414 0.18 -14.00 38.08
C SER A 414 1.68 -13.97 37.77
N TYR A 415 2.06 -13.83 36.50
CA TYR A 415 3.46 -13.86 36.05
C TYR A 415 4.05 -12.49 35.70
N VAL A 416 3.30 -11.38 35.93
CA VAL A 416 3.72 -10.01 35.52
C VAL A 416 4.30 -9.20 36.69
N SER A 417 4.47 -9.76 37.88
CA SER A 417 5.22 -9.05 38.92
C SER A 417 6.73 -9.06 38.62
N VAL A 418 7.33 -7.87 38.71
CA VAL A 418 8.76 -7.53 38.57
C VAL A 418 9.20 -7.12 37.15
N SER A 419 8.67 -5.99 36.68
CA SER A 419 9.42 -5.06 35.84
C SER A 419 10.34 -4.21 36.75
N GLY A 420 11.65 -4.43 36.65
CA GLY A 420 12.66 -3.49 37.11
C GLY A 420 13.34 -2.90 35.88
N ASP A 421 13.28 -1.58 35.77
CA ASP A 421 13.92 -0.75 34.75
C ASP A 421 15.38 -1.14 34.50
N GLY A 422 15.75 -1.08 33.22
CA GLY A 422 17.10 -1.33 32.74
C GLY A 422 17.31 -0.55 31.45
N ASP A 423 17.42 0.77 31.63
CA ASP A 423 18.00 1.74 30.72
C ASP A 423 19.15 1.15 29.89
N ARG A 424 19.03 1.23 28.55
CA ARG A 424 20.14 1.06 27.62
C ARG A 424 19.89 1.97 26.42
N SER A 425 20.40 3.18 26.59
CA SER A 425 20.97 3.99 25.51
C SER A 425 21.80 3.11 24.56
N GLU A 426 21.36 3.04 23.31
CA GLU A 426 22.24 2.70 22.20
C GLU A 426 22.31 3.93 21.29
N SER A 427 23.50 4.53 21.36
CA SER A 427 24.06 5.65 20.66
C SER A 427 23.61 5.83 19.22
N GLU A 428 23.27 7.08 18.93
CA GLU A 428 23.28 7.71 17.62
C GLU A 428 24.58 7.37 16.87
N GLU A 429 24.46 6.62 15.78
CA GLU A 429 25.38 6.78 14.65
C GLU A 429 24.67 7.69 13.64
N GLU A 430 25.12 8.94 13.61
CA GLU A 430 24.85 9.96 12.60
C GLU A 430 24.96 9.36 11.19
N MET A 431 23.81 9.03 10.60
CA MET A 431 23.71 8.95 9.15
C MET A 431 23.60 10.39 8.65
N GLY A 432 24.72 10.88 8.14
CA GLY A 432 24.89 12.22 7.60
C GLY A 432 23.73 12.64 6.70
N GLN A 433 23.31 13.88 6.88
CA GLN A 433 22.43 14.60 5.97
C GLN A 433 23.00 14.47 4.54
N PRO A 434 22.21 14.08 3.53
CA PRO A 434 22.67 14.22 2.16
C PRO A 434 22.84 15.71 1.88
N GLU A 435 24.09 16.10 1.64
CA GLU A 435 24.52 17.38 1.09
C GLU A 435 23.67 17.67 -0.16
N TYR A 436 22.90 18.76 -0.09
CA TYR A 436 22.24 19.33 -1.25
C TYR A 436 23.33 19.88 -2.18
N ALA A 437 23.38 19.40 -3.42
CA ALA A 437 24.10 20.10 -4.47
C ALA A 437 23.27 21.34 -4.84
N ASP A 438 23.65 22.45 -4.23
CA ASP A 438 23.21 23.80 -4.55
C ASP A 438 23.76 24.17 -5.93
N LEU A 439 22.87 24.30 -6.91
CA LEU A 439 23.21 24.76 -8.26
C LEU A 439 22.17 25.78 -8.74
N THR A 440 22.09 26.91 -8.04
CA THR A 440 21.79 28.22 -8.64
C THR A 440 22.39 29.35 -7.80
N SER A 441 23.42 30.03 -8.29
CA SER A 441 23.37 31.51 -8.41
C SER A 441 24.57 32.03 -9.22
N ASP A 442 24.20 32.89 -10.15
CA ASP A 442 25.01 33.54 -11.17
C ASP A 442 26.06 34.53 -10.63
N SER A 443 27.08 34.82 -11.45
CA SER A 443 27.36 36.20 -11.89
C SER A 443 28.50 36.23 -12.91
N ASP A 444 28.20 36.77 -14.08
CA ASP A 444 29.19 37.39 -14.95
C ASP A 444 29.89 38.54 -14.20
N GLU A 445 31.21 38.63 -14.30
CA GLU A 445 31.89 39.93 -14.40
C GLU A 445 33.23 39.81 -15.14
N ASP A 446 33.32 40.64 -16.17
CA ASP A 446 34.41 40.88 -17.11
C ASP A 446 35.60 41.58 -16.42
N SER A 447 36.84 41.23 -16.79
CA SER A 447 37.93 42.19 -17.08
C SER A 447 39.32 41.55 -17.17
N GLY A 448 39.98 41.78 -18.32
CA GLY A 448 41.27 42.46 -18.31
C GLY A 448 42.57 41.66 -18.10
N SER A 449 43.24 41.41 -19.23
CA SER A 449 44.65 41.74 -19.51
C SER A 449 45.83 40.97 -18.87
N GLU A 450 46.81 40.69 -19.77
CA GLU A 450 48.26 40.47 -19.56
C GLU A 450 48.62 39.09 -18.95
N LEU A 451 49.39 38.20 -19.59
CA LEU A 451 50.51 38.30 -20.53
C LEU A 451 50.57 37.08 -21.46
#